data_AF-X0TK25-F1
#
_entry.id   AF-X0TK25-F1
#
_cell.length_a   1.000
_cell.length_b   1.000
_cell.length_c   1.000
_cell.angle_alpha   90.00
_cell.angle_beta   90.00
_cell.angle_gamma   90.00
#
_symmetry.space_group_name_H-M   'P 1'
#
loop_
_entity.id
_entity.type
_entity.pdbx_description
1 polymer ?
#
loop_
_entity_poly.entity_id
_entity_poly.type
_entity_poly.pdbx_seq_one_letter_code
_entity_poly.pdbx_strand_id
1 'polypeptide(L)' 'MKYLDELKRLDLPKDKYAIFGSGPLAIRGLRENRDLDIIVKPELWEKLVNEYPIEAMEIEN' A
#
# COMPACT_ATOMS: atom_id res chain seq x y z
N MET A 1 -1.41 -13.49 4.38
CA MET A 1 -1.71 -12.21 3.70
C MET A 1 -0.69 -12.02 2.59
N LYS A 2 -1.13 -11.81 1.36
CA LYS A 2 -0.24 -11.57 0.21
C LYS A 2 0.44 -10.20 0.35
N TYR A 3 1.68 -10.07 -0.14
CA TYR A 3 2.47 -8.83 -0.19
C TYR A 3 2.93 -8.23 1.15
N LEU A 4 2.74 -8.93 2.28
CA LEU A 4 3.15 -8.40 3.58
C LEU A 4 4.67 -8.25 3.71
N ASP A 5 5.43 -9.21 3.19
CA ASP A 5 6.89 -9.19 3.31
C ASP A 5 7.51 -8.19 2.32
N GLU A 6 6.90 -7.98 1.16
CA GLU A 6 7.20 -6.89 0.22
C GLU A 6 7.05 -5.53 0.90
N LEU A 7 5.91 -5.29 1.57
CA LEU A 7 5.67 -4.04 2.29
C LEU A 7 6.69 -3.82 3.42
N LYS A 8 7.08 -4.88 4.14
CA LYS A 8 8.14 -4.78 5.16
C LYS A 8 9.49 -4.38 4.56
N ARG A 9 9.80 -4.82 3.35
CA ARG A 9 11.08 -4.50 2.67
C ARG A 9 11.18 -3.04 2.23
N LEU A 10 10.05 -2.33 2.11
CA LEU A 10 10.04 -0.88 1.84
C LEU A 10 10.50 -0.04 3.04
N ASP A 11 10.60 -0.64 4.24
CA ASP A 11 11.06 0.01 5.48
C ASP A 11 10.38 1.38 5.76
N LEU A 12 9.08 1.46 5.46
CA LEU A 12 8.31 2.69 5.67
C LEU A 12 8.19 3.01 7.17
N PRO A 13 8.21 4.29 7.57
CA PRO A 13 8.07 4.67 8.97
C PRO A 13 6.73 4.19 9.55
N LYS A 14 6.78 3.32 10.57
CA LYS A 14 5.60 2.61 11.10
C LYS A 14 4.50 3.52 11.66
N ASP A 15 4.83 4.74 12.06
CA ASP A 15 3.87 5.74 12.57
C ASP A 15 3.27 6.62 11.46
N LYS A 16 3.64 6.38 10.19
CA LYS A 16 3.25 7.18 9.03
C LYS A 16 2.40 6.43 8.01
N TYR A 17 2.11 5.15 8.23
CA TYR A 17 1.19 4.39 7.39
C TYR A 17 0.36 3.39 8.19
N ALA A 18 -0.75 2.95 7.59
CA ALA A 18 -1.53 1.83 8.06
C ALA A 18 -2.01 0.98 6.88
N ILE A 19 -2.12 -0.33 7.09
CA ILE A 19 -2.76 -1.23 6.13
C ILE A 19 -4.28 -1.03 6.23
N PHE A 20 -4.95 -0.82 5.11
CA PHE A 20 -6.41 -0.66 5.05
C PHE A 20 -7.02 -1.58 3.97
N GLY A 21 -8.32 -1.42 3.69
CA GLY A 21 -9.01 -2.21 2.68
C GLY A 21 -9.10 -3.69 3.04
N SER A 22 -8.65 -4.57 2.14
CA SER A 22 -8.77 -6.02 2.31
C SER A 22 -7.75 -6.62 3.29
N GLY A 23 -6.64 -5.93 3.56
CA GLY A 23 -5.54 -6.42 4.40
C GLY A 23 -5.95 -6.78 5.84
N PRO A 24 -6.63 -5.90 6.60
CA PRO A 24 -7.04 -6.19 7.98
C PRO A 24 -8.06 -7.33 8.10
N LEU A 25 -8.81 -7.60 7.01
CA LEU A 25 -9.72 -8.74 6.91
C LEU A 25 -8.94 -10.03 6.64
N ALA A 26 -7.94 -9.97 5.77
CA ALA A 26 -7.10 -11.12 5.43
C ALA A 26 -6.23 -11.61 6.59
N ILE A 27 -5.65 -10.71 7.40
CA ILE A 27 -4.88 -11.12 8.58
C ILE A 27 -5.74 -11.78 9.65
N ARG A 28 -7.06 -11.52 9.64
CA ARG A 28 -8.05 -12.14 10.55
C ARG A 28 -8.70 -13.41 9.97
N GLY A 29 -8.28 -13.85 8.78
CA GLY A 29 -8.84 -15.04 8.13
C GLY A 29 -10.28 -14.86 7.63
N LEU A 30 -10.75 -13.62 7.46
CA LEU A 30 -12.13 -13.34 7.03
C LEU A 30 -12.30 -13.41 5.50
N ARG A 31 -11.24 -13.15 4.73
CA ARG A 31 -11.18 -13.30 3.26
C ARG A 31 -9.73 -13.27 2.77
N GLU A 32 -9.49 -13.66 1.53
CA GLU A 32 -8.19 -13.46 0.88
C GLU A 32 -8.02 -12.01 0.36
N ASN A 33 -6.76 -11.57 0.24
CA ASN A 33 -6.36 -10.32 -0.39
C ASN A 33 -5.62 -10.60 -1.71
N ARG A 34 -5.90 -9.82 -2.76
CA ARG A 34 -5.22 -9.93 -4.06
C ARG A 34 -4.06 -8.95 -4.21
N ASP A 35 -4.17 -7.83 -3.51
CA ASP A 35 -3.33 -6.65 -3.43
C ASP A 35 -3.13 -6.27 -1.95
N LEU A 36 -2.42 -5.18 -1.69
CA LEU A 36 -2.26 -4.64 -0.35
C LEU A 36 -2.34 -3.12 -0.38
N ASP A 37 -3.40 -2.60 0.23
CA ASP A 37 -3.63 -1.17 0.29
C ASP A 37 -3.02 -0.58 1.57
N ILE A 38 -2.27 0.51 1.41
CA ILE A 38 -1.80 1.33 2.54
C ILE A 38 -2.31 2.75 2.43
N ILE A 39 -2.69 3.32 3.56
CA ILE A 39 -2.94 4.75 3.70
C ILE A 39 -1.74 5.37 4.42
N VAL A 40 -1.27 6.51 3.93
CA VAL A 40 -0.07 7.18 4.43
C VAL A 40 -0.38 8.62 4.86
N LYS A 41 0.45 9.19 5.74
CA LYS A 41 0.38 10.62 6.06
C LYS A 41 0.87 11.47 4.88
N PRO A 42 0.41 12.73 4.75
CA PRO A 42 0.76 13.61 3.63
C PRO A 42 2.26 13.72 3.37
N GLU A 43 3.06 13.85 4.42
CA GLU A 43 4.52 13.99 4.32
C GLU A 43 5.23 12.72 3.80
N LEU A 44 4.62 11.55 3.98
CA LEU A 44 5.12 10.29 3.40
C LEU A 44 4.66 10.16 1.95
N TRP A 45 3.42 10.57 1.65
CA TRP A 45 2.89 10.60 0.29
C TRP A 45 3.77 11.42 -0.65
N GLU A 46 4.15 12.64 -0.25
CA GLU A 46 5.02 13.51 -1.04
C GLU A 46 6.36 12.86 -1.41
N LYS A 47 6.92 12.02 -0.54
CA LYS A 47 8.14 11.26 -0.84
C LYS A 47 7.87 10.13 -1.84
N LEU A 48 6.80 9.35 -1.57
CA LEU A 48 6.46 8.17 -2.36
C LEU A 48 6.11 8.52 -3.81
N VAL A 49 5.38 9.63 -4.07
CA VAL A 49 5.04 10.02 -5.44
C VAL A 49 6.26 10.46 -6.26
N ASN A 50 7.32 10.92 -5.60
CA ASN A 50 8.57 11.28 -6.27
C ASN A 50 9.44 10.05 -6.54
N GLU A 51 9.44 9.07 -5.63
CA GLU A 51 10.21 7.83 -5.76
C GLU A 51 9.54 6.82 -6.72
N TYR A 52 8.21 6.78 -6.71
CA TYR A 52 7.37 5.90 -7.51
C TYR A 52 6.39 6.76 -8.34
N PRO A 53 6.87 7.44 -9.39
CA PRO A 53 6.01 8.26 -10.23
C PRO A 53 4.92 7.41 -10.87
N ILE A 54 3.69 7.92 -10.84
CA ILE A 54 2.58 7.27 -11.53
C ILE A 54 2.76 7.57 -13.02
N GLU A 55 3.10 6.56 -13.80
CA GLU A 55 2.95 6.65 -15.25
C GLU A 55 1.45 6.84 -15.53
N ALA A 56 1.10 7.91 -16.25
CA ALA A 56 -0.27 8.16 -16.63
C ALA A 56 -0.80 6.91 -17.35
N MET A 57 -1.78 6.23 -16.75
CA MET A 57 -2.47 5.16 -17.46
C MET A 57 -3.14 5.78 -18.68
N GLU A 58 -2.76 5.34 -19.88
CA GLU A 58 -3.54 5.62 -21.07
C GLU A 58 -4.92 5.00 -20.84
N ILE A 59 -5.92 5.84 -20.62
CA ILE A 59 -7.31 5.41 -20.65
C ILE A 59 -7.64 5.23 -22.12
N GLU A 60 -7.56 3.99 -22.61
CA GLU A 60 -8.18 3.64 -23.90
C GLU A 60 -9.68 4.00 -23.80
N ASN A 61 -10.12 4.91 -24.67
CA ASN A 61 -11.51 5.36 -24.81
C ASN A 61 -12.41 4.26 -25.39
#